data_AF-A0A2V6BC82-F1
#
_entry.id   AF-A0A2V6BC82-F1
#
_cell.length_a   1.000
_cell.length_b   1.000
_cell.length_c   1.000
_cell.angle_alpha   90.00
_cell.angle_beta   90.00
_cell.angle_gamma   90.00
#
_symmetry.space_group_name_H-M   'P 1'
#
loop_
_entity.id
_entity.type
_entity.pdbx_description
1 polymer ?
#
loop_
_entity_poly.entity_id
_entity_poly.type
_entity_poly.pdbx_seq_one_letter_code
_entity_poly.pdbx_strand_id
1 'polypeptide(L)'
;MGNGLESAWGAFKLTIFYLLGMIGTTIAAFFFGAAFSNLMLTTSLFFAFARFYPDLVIYFAYILPMKVKWIAWFSAAVLLLQIVVGSMQFRAAAICAMANYLIFFGPGIVRDARQRRDVTARRRRFEMQTLEAEAEALHRCAICGATEVTDPNLEFRVARNGEEYCLPHLSQAKATT
;
A
#
# COMPACT_ATOMS: atom_id res chain seq x y z
N MET A 1 -20.31 0.43 15.43
CA MET A 1 -19.13 1.11 14.83
C MET A 1 -18.17 1.61 15.92
N GLY A 2 -18.66 2.32 16.95
CA GLY A 2 -17.83 2.83 18.06
C GLY A 2 -16.91 1.79 18.72
N ASN A 3 -17.45 0.68 19.23
CA ASN A 3 -16.64 -0.35 19.91
C ASN A 3 -15.57 -0.97 19.00
N GLY A 4 -15.87 -1.15 17.70
CA GLY A 4 -14.89 -1.66 16.73
C GLY A 4 -13.74 -0.66 16.53
N LEU A 5 -14.07 0.62 16.33
CA LEU A 5 -13.06 1.67 16.23
C LEU A 5 -12.25 1.83 17.51
N GLU A 6 -12.87 1.74 18.68
CA GLU A 6 -12.19 1.82 19.97
C GLU A 6 -11.17 0.67 20.14
N SER A 7 -11.52 -0.55 19.73
CA SER A 7 -10.58 -1.68 19.73
C SER A 7 -9.44 -1.53 18.72
N ALA A 8 -9.70 -0.99 17.52
CA ALA A 8 -8.70 -0.87 16.46
C ALA A 8 -7.80 0.36 16.60
N TRP A 9 -8.32 1.44 17.18
CA TRP A 9 -7.67 2.76 17.17
C TRP A 9 -7.36 3.30 18.56
N GLY A 10 -8.05 2.80 19.59
CA GLY A 10 -7.94 3.22 20.98
C GLY A 10 -8.96 4.30 21.36
N ALA A 11 -9.50 4.18 22.57
CA ALA A 11 -10.53 5.06 23.12
C ALA A 11 -10.11 6.55 23.09
N PHE A 12 -8.88 6.86 23.49
CA PHE A 12 -8.38 8.22 23.56
C PHE A 12 -8.39 8.93 22.20
N LYS A 13 -7.90 8.27 21.14
CA LYS A 13 -7.84 8.86 19.80
C LYS A 13 -9.23 9.05 19.22
N LEU A 14 -10.13 8.10 19.45
CA LEU A 14 -11.53 8.20 19.06
C LEU A 14 -12.22 9.37 19.77
N THR A 15 -11.98 9.57 21.07
CA THR A 15 -12.53 10.71 21.81
C THR A 15 -12.03 12.04 21.26
N ILE A 16 -10.73 12.19 20.99
CA ILE A 16 -10.20 13.43 20.39
C ILE A 16 -10.79 13.65 19.00
N PHE A 17 -10.92 12.59 18.19
CA PHE A 17 -11.56 12.68 16.87
C PHE A 17 -13.00 13.20 16.95
N TYR A 18 -13.78 12.69 17.91
CA TYR A 18 -15.14 13.17 18.15
C TYR A 18 -15.16 14.61 18.65
N LEU A 19 -14.29 14.99 19.58
CA LEU A 19 -14.21 16.36 20.10
C LEU A 19 -13.81 17.37 19.02
N LEU A 20 -12.78 17.07 18.23
CA LEU A 20 -12.36 17.92 17.12
C LEU A 20 -13.45 18.03 16.05
N GLY A 21 -14.15 16.92 15.76
CA GLY A 21 -15.29 16.92 14.86
C GLY A 21 -16.42 17.80 15.35
N MET A 22 -16.80 17.66 16.63
CA MET A 22 -17.86 18.44 17.26
C MET A 22 -17.53 19.94 17.30
N ILE A 23 -16.30 20.30 17.67
CA ILE A 23 -15.82 21.68 17.66
C ILE A 23 -15.86 22.23 16.22
N GLY A 24 -15.32 21.48 15.26
CA GLY A 24 -15.29 21.88 13.85
C GLY A 24 -16.68 22.11 13.27
N THR A 25 -17.64 21.21 13.54
CA THR A 25 -19.03 21.37 13.11
C THR A 25 -19.74 22.52 13.81
N THR A 26 -19.44 22.78 15.08
CA THR A 26 -20.02 23.90 15.84
C THR A 26 -19.53 25.24 15.30
N ILE A 27 -18.24 25.36 14.99
CA ILE A 27 -17.67 26.55 14.36
C ILE A 27 -18.30 26.76 12.98
N ALA A 28 -18.39 25.71 12.15
CA ALA A 28 -19.04 25.80 10.85
C ALA A 28 -20.52 26.20 10.95
N ALA A 29 -21.25 25.67 11.94
CA ALA A 29 -22.64 26.05 12.27
C ALA A 29 -22.78 27.55 12.52
N PHE A 30 -21.88 28.10 13.31
CA PHE A 30 -21.89 29.50 13.69
C PHE A 30 -21.66 30.43 12.50
N PHE A 31 -20.71 30.11 11.61
CA PHE A 31 -20.36 30.97 10.48
C PHE A 31 -21.26 30.82 9.24
N PHE A 32 -21.73 29.60 8.95
CA PHE A 32 -22.47 29.31 7.71
C PHE A 32 -23.97 29.14 7.90
N GLY A 33 -24.48 29.23 9.14
CA GLY A 33 -25.90 29.34 9.42
C GLY A 33 -26.71 28.10 9.05
N ALA A 34 -26.24 26.92 9.41
CA ALA A 34 -26.96 25.67 9.17
C ALA A 34 -27.03 24.82 10.44
N ALA A 35 -28.13 24.09 10.61
CA ALA A 35 -28.17 22.92 11.48
C ALA A 35 -27.32 21.84 10.80
N PHE A 36 -26.01 21.85 11.07
CA PHE A 36 -25.12 20.80 10.60
C PHE A 36 -25.59 19.50 11.23
N SER A 37 -26.19 18.65 10.41
CA SER A 37 -26.72 17.38 10.89
C SER A 37 -25.56 16.50 11.36
N ASN A 38 -25.83 15.67 12.36
CA ASN A 38 -24.92 14.61 12.82
C ASN A 38 -24.42 13.70 11.69
N LEU A 39 -25.02 13.78 10.50
CA LEU A 39 -24.64 13.08 9.30
C LEU A 39 -23.18 13.35 8.90
N MET A 40 -22.69 14.58 9.03
CA MET A 40 -21.31 14.92 8.63
C MET A 40 -20.25 14.28 9.54
N LEU A 41 -20.48 14.35 10.85
CA LEU A 41 -19.65 13.67 11.84
C LEU A 41 -19.75 12.14 11.71
N THR A 42 -20.94 11.62 11.45
CA THR A 42 -21.16 10.18 11.24
C THR A 42 -20.49 9.71 9.94
N THR A 43 -20.47 10.54 8.91
CA THR A 43 -19.82 10.26 7.62
C THR A 43 -18.30 10.19 7.79
N SER A 44 -17.69 11.15 8.50
CA SER A 44 -16.25 11.10 8.76
C SER A 44 -15.86 9.90 9.63
N LEU A 45 -16.70 9.55 10.62
CA LEU A 45 -16.53 8.34 11.42
C LEU A 45 -16.66 7.06 10.58
N PHE A 46 -17.61 7.02 9.64
CA PHE A 46 -17.79 5.90 8.73
C PHE A 46 -16.56 5.71 7.84
N PHE A 47 -15.97 6.79 7.31
CA PHE A 47 -14.72 6.69 6.57
C PHE A 47 -13.56 6.20 7.45
N ALA A 48 -13.47 6.65 8.71
CA ALA A 48 -12.49 6.12 9.67
C ALA A 48 -12.71 4.62 9.91
N PHE A 49 -13.95 4.18 10.08
CA PHE A 49 -14.29 2.77 10.23
C PHE A 49 -13.88 1.94 8.99
N ALA A 50 -14.20 2.43 7.80
CA ALA A 50 -13.87 1.78 6.53
C ALA A 50 -12.37 1.62 6.31
N ARG A 51 -11.55 2.50 6.89
CA ARG A 51 -10.08 2.41 6.85
C ARG A 51 -9.55 1.22 7.66
N PHE A 52 -10.14 0.93 8.82
CA PHE A 52 -9.72 -0.20 9.67
C PHE A 52 -10.36 -1.52 9.27
N TYR A 53 -11.61 -1.48 8.79
CA TYR A 53 -12.40 -2.67 8.46
C TYR A 53 -12.84 -2.71 6.99
N PRO A 54 -11.93 -2.62 6.00
CA PRO A 54 -12.30 -2.52 4.58
C PRO A 54 -12.94 -3.79 4.02
N ASP A 55 -12.55 -4.96 4.52
CA ASP A 55 -13.03 -6.26 4.05
C ASP A 55 -14.16 -6.84 4.92
N LEU A 56 -14.62 -6.10 5.93
CA LEU A 56 -15.83 -6.45 6.66
C LEU A 56 -17.02 -6.47 5.69
N VAL A 57 -17.81 -7.54 5.74
CA VAL A 57 -18.99 -7.73 4.88
C VAL A 57 -20.23 -7.31 5.64
N ILE A 58 -21.00 -6.40 5.06
CA ILE A 58 -22.33 -6.00 5.54
C ILE A 58 -23.34 -6.54 4.52
N TYR A 59 -24.34 -7.25 5.02
CA TYR A 59 -25.42 -7.76 4.19
C TYR A 59 -26.46 -6.67 3.98
N PHE A 60 -26.60 -6.19 2.75
CA PHE A 60 -27.67 -5.29 2.38
C PHE A 60 -28.96 -6.09 2.20
N ALA A 61 -30.01 -5.69 2.92
CA ALA A 61 -31.33 -6.34 2.93
C ALA A 61 -31.27 -7.86 3.17
N TYR A 62 -30.27 -8.34 3.93
CA TYR A 62 -29.98 -9.77 4.14
C TYR A 62 -29.68 -10.60 2.88
N ILE A 63 -29.56 -9.97 1.71
CA ILE A 63 -29.42 -10.66 0.41
C ILE A 63 -28.02 -10.41 -0.17
N LEU A 64 -27.56 -9.16 -0.21
CA LEU A 64 -26.38 -8.79 -0.98
C LEU A 64 -25.18 -8.50 -0.05
N PRO A 65 -24.16 -9.37 -0.01
CA PRO A 65 -22.96 -9.14 0.78
C PRO A 65 -22.11 -8.03 0.13
N MET A 66 -22.00 -6.88 0.79
CA MET A 66 -21.14 -5.79 0.34
C MET A 66 -20.00 -5.56 1.32
N LYS A 67 -18.77 -5.51 0.81
CA LYS A 67 -17.62 -5.10 1.62
C LYS A 67 -17.71 -3.60 1.92
N VAL A 68 -17.38 -3.22 3.15
CA VAL A 68 -17.40 -1.83 3.62
C VAL A 68 -16.60 -0.90 2.70
N LYS A 69 -15.48 -1.34 2.13
CA LYS A 69 -14.69 -0.53 1.20
C LYS A 69 -15.49 -0.04 -0.01
N TRP A 70 -16.39 -0.86 -0.55
CA TRP A 70 -17.20 -0.47 -1.71
C TRP A 70 -18.27 0.54 -1.33
N ILE A 71 -18.89 0.34 -0.16
CA ILE A 71 -19.86 1.29 0.40
C ILE A 71 -19.17 2.64 0.65
N ALA A 72 -17.96 2.62 1.22
CA ALA A 72 -17.17 3.82 1.44
C ALA A 72 -16.82 4.55 0.14
N TRP A 73 -16.38 3.84 -0.91
CA TRP A 73 -16.14 4.45 -2.22
C TRP A 73 -17.39 5.08 -2.81
N PHE A 74 -18.54 4.40 -2.71
CA PHE A 74 -19.82 4.93 -3.16
C PHE A 74 -20.22 6.19 -2.37
N SER A 75 -20.16 6.15 -1.04
CA SER A 75 -20.44 7.31 -0.18
C SER A 75 -19.49 8.48 -0.45
N ALA A 76 -18.21 8.21 -0.72
CA ALA A 76 -17.23 9.24 -1.09
C ALA A 76 -17.58 9.88 -2.45
N ALA A 77 -17.99 9.09 -3.43
CA ALA A 77 -18.42 9.60 -4.73
C ALA A 77 -19.68 10.47 -4.61
N VAL A 78 -20.68 10.03 -3.85
CA VAL A 78 -21.89 10.81 -3.57
C VAL A 78 -21.54 12.11 -2.85
N LEU A 79 -20.67 12.06 -1.85
CA LEU A 79 -20.24 13.25 -1.12
C LEU A 79 -19.51 14.25 -2.03
N LEU A 80 -18.62 13.78 -2.90
CA LEU A 80 -17.93 14.63 -3.88
C LEU A 80 -18.90 15.29 -4.86
N LEU A 81 -19.89 14.54 -5.36
CA LEU A 81 -20.93 15.09 -6.23
C LEU A 81 -21.73 16.17 -5.49
N GLN A 82 -22.11 15.92 -4.24
CA GLN A 82 -22.82 16.89 -3.41
C GLN A 82 -21.98 18.12 -3.06
N ILE A 83 -20.64 17.99 -2.97
CA ILE A 83 -19.76 19.16 -2.85
C ILE A 83 -19.80 19.99 -4.14
N VAL A 84 -19.80 19.37 -5.32
CA VAL A 84 -19.82 20.10 -6.59
C VAL A 84 -21.18 20.77 -6.85
N VAL A 85 -22.28 20.08 -6.60
CA VAL A 85 -23.64 20.56 -6.94
C VAL A 85 -24.34 21.26 -5.76
N GLY A 86 -23.95 20.96 -4.53
CA GLY A 86 -24.65 21.40 -3.32
C GLY A 86 -24.44 22.87 -2.94
N SER A 87 -25.20 23.28 -1.92
CA SER A 87 -25.16 24.64 -1.37
C SER A 87 -23.83 24.97 -0.68
N MET A 88 -23.53 26.26 -0.53
CA MET A 88 -22.30 26.73 0.12
C MET A 88 -22.17 26.18 1.56
N GLN A 89 -23.29 26.04 2.26
CA GLN A 89 -23.37 25.48 3.61
C GLN A 89 -22.98 24.01 3.63
N PHE A 90 -23.49 23.21 2.67
CA PHE A 90 -23.14 21.80 2.55
C PHE A 90 -21.65 21.62 2.21
N ARG A 91 -21.11 22.46 1.32
CA ARG A 91 -19.68 22.45 0.95
C ARG A 91 -18.80 22.69 2.18
N ALA A 92 -19.10 23.72 2.97
CA ALA A 92 -18.39 23.99 4.22
C ALA A 92 -18.47 22.80 5.18
N ALA A 93 -19.64 22.17 5.29
CA ALA A 93 -19.89 20.99 6.12
C ALA A 93 -18.96 19.83 5.77
N ALA A 94 -18.98 19.48 4.48
CA ALA A 94 -18.27 18.36 3.95
C ALA A 94 -16.75 18.58 4.05
N ILE A 95 -16.28 19.80 3.80
CA ILE A 95 -14.87 20.16 3.96
C ILE A 95 -14.43 20.03 5.42
N CYS A 96 -15.19 20.56 6.39
CA CYS A 96 -14.86 20.43 7.81
C CYS A 96 -14.85 18.96 8.29
N ALA A 97 -15.84 18.17 7.87
CA ALA A 97 -15.91 16.75 8.21
C ALA A 97 -14.74 15.95 7.61
N MET A 98 -14.39 16.25 6.35
CA MET A 98 -13.27 15.61 5.67
C MET A 98 -11.94 16.08 6.25
N ALA A 99 -11.82 17.34 6.66
CA ALA A 99 -10.64 17.86 7.32
C ALA A 99 -10.35 17.10 8.62
N ASN A 100 -11.37 16.85 9.45
CA ASN A 100 -11.20 16.03 10.66
C ASN A 100 -10.66 14.63 10.33
N TYR A 101 -11.23 13.96 9.31
CA TYR A 101 -10.72 12.67 8.84
C TYR A 101 -9.27 12.77 8.32
N LEU A 102 -8.95 13.77 7.51
CA LEU A 102 -7.63 13.95 6.91
C LEU A 102 -6.54 14.32 7.93
N ILE A 103 -6.87 15.04 9.01
CA ILE A 103 -5.92 15.37 10.07
C ILE A 103 -5.38 14.09 10.72
N PHE A 104 -6.25 13.12 11.00
CA PHE A 104 -5.85 11.88 11.68
C PHE A 104 -5.29 10.83 10.74
N PHE A 105 -5.88 10.66 9.55
CA PHE A 105 -5.54 9.56 8.64
C PHE A 105 -4.65 10.00 7.48
N GLY A 106 -4.56 11.30 7.17
CA GLY A 106 -3.76 11.84 6.08
C GLY A 106 -2.28 11.51 6.16
N PRO A 107 -1.58 11.75 7.30
CA PRO A 107 -0.17 11.41 7.43
C PRO A 107 0.12 9.92 7.21
N GLY A 108 -0.77 9.05 7.69
CA GLY A 108 -0.69 7.61 7.48
C GLY A 108 -0.86 7.23 6.00
N ILE A 109 -1.85 7.80 5.32
CA ILE A 109 -2.09 7.56 3.88
C ILE A 109 -0.87 7.98 3.05
N VAL A 110 -0.28 9.14 3.33
CA VAL A 110 0.90 9.63 2.61
C VAL A 110 2.12 8.74 2.86
N ARG A 111 2.36 8.33 4.11
CA ARG A 111 3.46 7.43 4.46
C ARG A 111 3.30 6.07 3.78
N ASP A 112 2.11 5.49 3.82
CA ASP A 112 1.83 4.21 3.17
C ASP A 112 2.00 4.30 1.65
N ALA A 113 1.57 5.41 1.03
CA ALA A 113 1.74 5.64 -0.40
C ALA A 113 3.22 5.75 -0.78
N ARG A 114 4.02 6.48 0.02
CA ARG A 114 5.49 6.56 -0.16
C ARG A 114 6.16 5.20 0.00
N GLN A 115 5.85 4.50 1.10
CA GLN A 115 6.40 3.17 1.36
C GLN A 115 6.05 2.17 0.25
N ARG A 116 4.82 2.19 -0.27
CA ARG A 116 4.43 1.35 -1.41
C ARG A 116 5.26 1.67 -2.65
N ARG A 117 5.49 2.95 -2.98
CA ARG A 117 6.37 3.35 -4.07
C ARG A 117 7.80 2.85 -3.87
N ASP A 118 8.33 2.99 -2.66
CA ASP A 118 9.70 2.56 -2.34
C ASP A 118 9.86 1.04 -2.38
N VAL A 119 8.86 0.28 -1.92
CA VAL A 119 8.84 -1.18 -2.02
C VAL A 119 8.78 -1.62 -3.48
N THR A 120 7.88 -1.04 -4.28
CA THR A 120 7.78 -1.37 -5.72
C THR A 120 9.08 -1.02 -6.46
N ALA A 121 9.68 0.13 -6.17
CA ALA A 121 10.94 0.54 -6.78
C ALA A 121 12.11 -0.39 -6.38
N ARG A 122 12.18 -0.80 -5.10
CA ARG A 122 13.18 -1.77 -4.64
C ARG A 122 12.99 -3.14 -5.27
N ARG A 123 11.75 -3.62 -5.37
CA ARG A 123 11.43 -4.89 -6.02
C ARG A 123 11.86 -4.88 -7.49
N ARG A 124 11.54 -3.81 -8.23
CA ARG A 124 11.97 -3.66 -9.63
C ARG A 124 13.50 -3.66 -9.76
N ARG A 125 14.22 -3.00 -8.85
CA ARG A 125 15.69 -3.02 -8.85
C ARG A 125 16.25 -4.41 -8.59
N PHE A 126 15.68 -5.14 -7.63
CA PHE A 126 16.10 -6.50 -7.33
C PHE A 126 15.83 -7.44 -8.52
N GLU A 127 14.65 -7.36 -9.13
CA GLU A 127 14.30 -8.15 -10.33
C GLU A 127 15.27 -7.86 -11.49
N MET A 128 15.64 -6.60 -11.72
CA MET A 128 16.66 -6.25 -12.74
C MET A 128 18.05 -6.82 -12.38
N GLN A 129 18.48 -6.68 -11.13
CA GLN A 129 19.78 -7.20 -10.67
C GLN A 129 19.86 -8.73 -10.76
N THR A 130 18.78 -9.45 -10.44
CA THR A 130 18.75 -10.90 -10.60
C THR A 130 18.83 -11.32 -12.06
N LEU A 131 18.16 -10.61 -12.96
CA LEU A 131 18.25 -10.89 -14.40
C LEU A 131 19.65 -10.60 -14.95
N GLU A 132 20.30 -9.53 -14.49
CA GLU A 132 21.69 -9.22 -14.85
C GLU A 132 22.66 -10.27 -14.30
N ALA A 133 22.48 -10.71 -13.06
CA ALA A 133 23.30 -11.75 -12.44
C ALA A 133 23.11 -13.14 -13.09
N GLU A 134 21.90 -13.49 -13.53
CA GLU A 134 21.65 -14.71 -14.32
C GLU A 134 22.29 -14.65 -15.72
N ALA A 135 22.47 -13.45 -16.27
CA ALA A 135 23.14 -13.26 -17.55
C ALA A 135 24.67 -13.27 -17.42
N GLU A 136 25.21 -13.01 -16.23
CA GLU A 136 26.64 -13.08 -15.96
C GLU A 136 27.07 -14.54 -15.73
N ALA A 137 28.08 -14.98 -16.47
CA ALA A 137 28.62 -16.32 -16.33
C ALA A 137 29.39 -16.48 -15.01
N LEU A 138 28.91 -17.36 -14.14
CA LEU A 138 29.55 -17.83 -12.92
C LEU A 138 30.76 -18.73 -13.20
N HIS A 139 30.69 -19.57 -14.22
CA HIS A 139 31.72 -20.54 -14.55
C HIS A 139 32.44 -20.18 -15.84
N ARG A 140 33.77 -20.33 -15.84
CA ARG A 140 34.58 -20.06 -17.03
C ARG A 140 35.77 -20.98 -17.11
N CYS A 141 35.84 -21.76 -18.18
CA CYS A 141 37.00 -22.62 -18.42
C CYS A 141 38.25 -21.78 -18.76
N ALA A 142 39.35 -22.00 -18.04
CA ALA A 142 40.62 -21.29 -18.27
C ALA A 142 41.28 -21.59 -19.63
N ILE A 143 40.95 -22.72 -20.28
CA ILE A 143 41.57 -23.15 -21.54
C ILE A 143 40.76 -22.68 -22.76
N CYS A 144 39.46 -23.01 -22.83
CA CYS A 144 38.63 -22.68 -23.99
C CYS A 144 37.74 -21.44 -23.79
N GLY A 145 37.64 -20.91 -22.57
CA GLY A 145 36.79 -19.75 -22.26
C GLY A 145 35.29 -20.03 -22.27
N ALA A 146 34.85 -21.28 -22.49
CA ALA A 146 33.44 -21.65 -22.42
C ALA A 146 32.86 -21.38 -21.03
N THR A 147 31.62 -20.90 -21.02
CA THR A 147 30.83 -20.62 -19.81
C THR A 147 29.51 -21.39 -19.84
N GLU A 148 28.90 -21.56 -18.69
CA GLU A 148 27.59 -22.19 -18.53
C GLU A 148 26.45 -21.41 -19.21
N VAL A 149 26.65 -20.11 -19.47
CA VAL A 149 25.74 -19.30 -20.31
C VAL A 149 25.88 -19.66 -21.80
N THR A 150 27.11 -19.89 -22.27
CA THR A 150 27.35 -20.23 -23.69
C THR A 150 26.99 -21.67 -24.05
N ASP A 151 27.14 -22.61 -23.10
CA ASP A 151 26.76 -24.01 -23.27
C ASP A 151 26.33 -24.61 -21.91
N PRO A 152 25.01 -24.66 -21.65
CA PRO A 152 24.44 -25.05 -20.35
C PRO A 152 24.66 -26.51 -19.95
N ASN A 153 25.08 -27.38 -20.87
CA ASN A 153 25.25 -28.81 -20.59
C ASN A 153 26.69 -29.18 -20.18
N LEU A 154 27.63 -28.22 -20.22
CA LEU A 154 28.99 -28.44 -19.75
C LEU A 154 29.05 -28.40 -18.23
N GLU A 155 29.62 -29.45 -17.64
CA GLU A 155 30.00 -29.42 -16.23
C GLU A 155 31.40 -28.81 -16.06
N PHE A 156 31.52 -27.91 -15.08
CA PHE A 156 32.77 -27.26 -14.70
C PHE A 156 33.30 -27.84 -13.39
N ARG A 157 34.62 -27.98 -13.28
CA ARG A 157 35.32 -28.53 -12.10
C ARG A 157 36.52 -27.65 -11.76
N VAL A 158 36.71 -27.36 -10.47
CA VAL A 158 37.88 -26.64 -9.97
C VAL A 158 39.05 -27.62 -9.84
N ALA A 159 40.19 -27.31 -10.45
CA ALA A 159 41.41 -28.08 -10.29
C ALA A 159 42.25 -27.59 -9.09
N ARG A 160 43.35 -28.29 -8.79
CA ARG A 160 44.19 -28.00 -7.61
C ARG A 160 44.85 -26.63 -7.62
N ASN A 161 45.02 -26.05 -8.81
CA ASN A 161 45.56 -24.71 -9.02
C ASN A 161 44.54 -23.59 -8.73
N GLY A 162 43.28 -23.95 -8.40
CA GLY A 162 42.21 -23.00 -8.10
C GLY A 162 41.49 -22.45 -9.34
N GLU A 163 41.88 -22.87 -10.55
CA GLU A 163 41.17 -22.50 -11.79
C GLU A 163 40.06 -23.50 -12.14
N GLU A 164 39.05 -23.02 -12.86
CA GLU A 164 37.94 -23.82 -13.35
C GLU A 164 38.18 -24.34 -14.77
N TYR A 165 37.81 -25.60 -14.99
CA TYR A 165 37.93 -26.27 -16.28
C TYR A 165 36.63 -27.02 -16.59
N CYS A 166 36.21 -27.02 -17.85
CA CYS A 166 35.14 -27.90 -18.28
C CYS A 166 35.62 -29.36 -18.31
N LEU A 167 34.71 -30.32 -18.15
CA LEU A 167 35.03 -31.76 -18.17
C LEU A 167 35.97 -32.20 -19.32
N PRO A 168 35.79 -31.74 -20.57
CA PRO A 168 36.70 -32.06 -21.67
C PRO A 168 38.15 -31.61 -21.46
N HIS A 169 38.36 -30.45 -20.81
CA HIS A 169 39.69 -29.86 -20.58
C HIS A 169 40.26 -30.17 -19.20
N LEU A 170 39.50 -30.83 -18.31
CA LEU A 170 39.94 -31.17 -16.96
C LEU A 170 41.18 -32.07 -16.94
N SER A 171 41.36 -32.92 -17.94
CA SER A 171 42.55 -33.79 -18.07
C SER A 171 43.82 -32.98 -18.39
N GLN A 172 43.70 -31.87 -19.12
CA GLN A 172 44.82 -31.00 -19.48
C GLN A 172 45.31 -30.21 -18.26
N ALA A 173 44.40 -29.81 -17.37
CA ALA A 173 44.73 -29.18 -16.09
C ALA A 173 45.55 -30.10 -15.16
N LYS A 174 45.32 -31.42 -15.23
CA LYS A 174 46.11 -32.41 -14.46
C LYS A 174 47.52 -32.62 -15.02
N ALA A 175 47.76 -32.26 -16.28
CA ALA A 175 49.07 -32.43 -16.93
C ALA A 175 50.02 -31.26 -16.66
N THR A 176 49.48 -30.10 -16.26
CA THR A 176 50.22 -28.86 -15.96
C THR A 176 50.47 -28.63 -14.47
N THR A 177 50.05 -29.56 -13.60
CA THR A 177 50.31 -29.56 -12.15
C THR A 177 51.30 -30.65 -11.78
#